data_AF-A0A3R7XH22-F1
#
_entry.id   AF-A0A3R7XH22-F1
#
_cell.length_a   1.000
_cell.length_b   1.000
_cell.length_c   1.000
_cell.angle_alpha   90.00
_cell.angle_beta   90.00
_cell.angle_gamma   90.00
#
_symmetry.space_group_name_H-M   'P 1'
#
loop_
_entity.id
_entity.type
_entity.pdbx_description
1 polymer ?
#
loop_
_entity_poly.entity_id
_entity_poly.type
_entity_poly.pdbx_seq_one_letter_code
_entity_poly.pdbx_strand_id
1 'polypeptide(L)'
;MKSPVKAPLMRILLDGKAHREIDLATGVGFTRVVTIRKWIDSFERAGFITREKEEGEPGYSCRLKCNRDTILKIYNYPEFLHLRSHIRNAPWFCPLFTRQFEMLQGDLPELIDEMVRASHTFFETICYFESPDEIRKIYRQTLLVNQLAGFSSPEFDEMCIYYQIFLHAIIRDMRYGGLKEGFADVLGMVQGALSRRAADCI
;
A
#
# COMPACT_ATOMS: atom_id res chain seq x y z
N MET A 1 -18.53 7.02 18.12
CA MET A 1 -17.84 8.32 18.15
C MET A 1 -16.37 8.08 17.80
N LYS A 2 -15.83 8.68 16.73
CA LYS A 2 -14.42 8.47 16.32
C LYS A 2 -13.49 9.13 17.36
N SER A 3 -12.45 8.43 17.81
CA SER A 3 -11.53 9.00 18.80
C SER A 3 -10.67 10.10 18.16
N PRO A 4 -10.60 11.31 18.74
CA PRO A 4 -9.81 12.41 18.16
C PRO A 4 -8.30 12.17 18.22
N VAL A 5 -7.83 11.14 18.95
CA VAL A 5 -6.41 10.91 19.23
C VAL A 5 -5.84 9.68 18.51
N LYS A 6 -6.63 8.62 18.33
CA LYS A 6 -6.15 7.38 17.69
C LYS A 6 -5.61 7.62 16.27
N ALA A 7 -6.35 8.36 15.43
CA ALA A 7 -5.94 8.58 14.05
C ALA A 7 -4.68 9.46 13.93
N PRO A 8 -4.56 10.59 14.66
CA PRO A 8 -3.30 11.35 14.72
C PRO A 8 -2.13 10.52 15.24
N LEU A 9 -2.30 9.74 16.31
CA LEU A 9 -1.24 8.87 16.84
C LEU A 9 -0.79 7.85 15.79
N MET A 10 -1.74 7.18 15.15
CA MET A 10 -1.42 6.21 14.10
C MET A 10 -0.66 6.90 12.96
N ARG A 11 -1.09 8.10 12.52
CA ARG A 11 -0.43 8.84 11.45
C ARG A 11 1.06 9.12 11.74
N ILE A 12 1.41 9.45 12.98
CA ILE A 12 2.82 9.64 13.39
C ILE A 12 3.58 8.32 13.28
N LEU A 13 2.99 7.23 13.79
CA LEU A 13 3.59 5.90 13.78
C LEU A 13 3.76 5.29 12.38
N LEU A 14 3.05 5.80 11.36
CA LEU A 14 3.17 5.32 9.99
C LEU A 14 4.54 5.60 9.36
N ASP A 15 5.41 6.42 9.95
CA ASP A 15 6.78 6.56 9.47
C ASP A 15 7.65 5.31 9.73
N GLY A 16 7.16 4.38 10.57
CA GLY A 16 7.83 3.12 10.93
C GLY A 16 8.97 3.28 11.94
N LYS A 17 9.27 4.50 12.39
CA LYS A 17 10.37 4.78 13.33
C LYS A 17 9.92 4.54 14.77
N ALA A 18 10.89 4.43 15.68
CA ALA A 18 10.63 4.44 17.10
C ALA A 18 10.39 5.88 17.57
N HIS A 19 9.34 6.09 18.36
CA HIS A 19 8.99 7.38 18.94
C HIS A 19 8.87 7.24 20.45
N ARG A 20 9.43 8.17 21.23
CA ARG A 20 9.19 8.18 22.68
C ARG A 20 7.74 8.52 22.96
N GLU A 21 7.18 8.02 24.06
CA GLU A 21 5.79 8.32 24.42
C GLU A 21 5.52 9.83 24.56
N ILE A 22 6.52 10.59 25.00
CA ILE A 22 6.41 12.06 25.13
C ILE A 22 6.34 12.76 23.77
N ASP A 23 7.07 12.26 22.78
CA ASP A 23 7.07 12.81 21.42
C ASP A 23 5.72 12.50 20.74
N LEU A 24 5.17 11.30 20.98
CA LEU A 24 3.82 10.94 20.55
C LEU A 24 2.74 11.82 21.20
N ALA A 25 2.85 12.07 22.52
CA ALA A 25 1.92 12.94 23.23
C ALA A 25 1.96 14.37 22.67
N THR A 26 3.16 14.90 22.46
CA THR A 26 3.37 16.24 21.92
C THR A 26 2.85 16.34 20.47
N GLY A 27 3.13 15.33 19.65
CA GLY A 27 2.70 15.27 18.26
C GLY A 27 1.19 15.21 18.06
N VAL A 28 0.43 14.79 19.08
CA VAL A 28 -1.04 14.82 19.07
C VAL A 28 -1.65 15.93 19.94
N GLY A 29 -0.83 16.88 20.39
CA GLY A 29 -1.27 18.10 21.08
C GLY A 29 -1.38 18.02 22.60
N PHE A 30 -0.75 17.05 23.26
CA PHE A 30 -0.72 16.92 24.71
C PHE A 30 0.68 17.13 25.29
N THR A 31 0.75 17.71 26.48
CA THR A 31 2.02 17.95 27.19
C THR A 31 2.42 16.81 28.13
N ARG A 32 1.54 15.83 28.35
CA ARG A 32 1.75 14.72 29.31
C ARG A 32 1.40 13.39 28.67
N VAL A 33 2.28 12.40 28.85
CA VAL A 33 2.09 11.03 28.39
C VAL A 33 0.85 10.37 28.99
N VAL A 34 0.54 10.67 30.26
CA VAL A 34 -0.62 10.09 30.96
C VAL A 34 -1.93 10.32 30.21
N THR A 35 -2.02 11.42 29.47
CA THR A 35 -3.20 11.79 28.69
C THR A 35 -3.42 10.86 27.52
N ILE A 36 -2.34 10.30 26.95
CA ILE A 36 -2.41 9.40 25.79
C ILE A 36 -2.25 7.91 26.11
N ARG A 37 -1.88 7.58 27.35
CA ARG A 37 -1.52 6.22 27.77
C ARG A 37 -2.57 5.17 27.42
N LYS A 38 -3.86 5.47 27.63
CA LYS A 38 -4.96 4.55 27.27
C LYS A 38 -4.99 4.15 25.78
N TRP A 39 -4.54 5.04 24.88
CA TRP A 39 -4.49 4.75 23.44
C TRP A 39 -3.24 3.97 23.07
N ILE A 40 -2.10 4.28 23.70
CA ILE A 40 -0.87 3.46 23.58
C ILE A 40 -1.18 2.02 24.03
N ASP A 41 -1.75 1.85 25.23
CA ASP A 41 -2.10 0.52 25.77
C ASP A 41 -3.15 -0.18 24.88
N SER A 42 -4.02 0.57 24.21
CA SER A 42 -4.97 0.01 23.25
C SER A 42 -4.28 -0.46 21.96
N PHE A 43 -3.28 0.27 21.46
CA PHE A 43 -2.54 -0.10 20.26
C PHE A 43 -1.62 -1.29 20.52
N GLU A 44 -0.98 -1.32 21.68
CA GLU A 44 -0.15 -2.43 22.14
C GLU A 44 -0.98 -3.72 22.27
N ARG A 45 -2.12 -3.66 22.98
CA ARG A 45 -3.04 -4.81 23.09
C ARG A 45 -3.62 -5.26 21.76
N ALA A 46 -3.87 -4.32 20.84
CA ALA A 46 -4.31 -4.65 19.49
C ALA A 46 -3.18 -5.26 18.63
N GLY A 47 -1.94 -5.26 19.12
CA GLY A 47 -0.77 -5.75 18.42
C GLY A 47 -0.29 -4.83 17.30
N PHE A 48 -0.68 -3.55 17.30
CA PHE A 48 -0.25 -2.59 16.28
C PHE A 48 1.18 -2.08 16.49
N ILE A 49 1.60 -1.97 17.75
CA ILE A 49 2.91 -1.44 18.11
C ILE A 49 3.68 -2.40 19.01
N THR A 50 5.01 -2.25 19.05
CA THR A 50 5.84 -2.66 20.19
C THR A 50 6.09 -1.47 21.08
N ARG A 51 6.23 -1.73 22.38
CA ARG A 51 6.58 -0.75 23.40
C ARG A 51 7.80 -1.27 24.15
N GLU A 52 8.89 -0.53 24.12
CA GLU A 52 10.19 -0.94 24.64
C GLU A 52 10.70 0.09 25.63
N LYS A 53 11.36 -0.35 26.71
CA LYS A 53 11.98 0.57 27.66
C LYS A 53 13.32 1.02 27.08
N GLU A 54 13.57 2.33 27.04
CA GLU A 54 14.85 2.85 26.56
C GLU A 54 15.93 2.66 27.63
N GLU A 55 17.10 2.18 27.23
CA GLU A 55 18.24 2.05 28.13
C GLU A 55 18.79 3.46 28.46
N GLY A 56 18.94 3.75 29.75
CA GLY A 56 19.49 5.02 30.23
C GLY A 56 18.53 6.22 30.22
N GLU A 57 17.35 6.10 29.60
CA GLU A 57 16.36 7.18 29.52
C GLU A 57 15.09 6.87 30.34
N PRO A 58 14.49 7.86 31.02
CA PRO A 58 13.23 7.68 31.70
C PRO A 58 12.07 7.63 30.69
N GLY A 59 11.65 6.43 30.31
CA GLY A 59 10.44 6.28 29.49
C GLY A 59 10.35 4.99 28.69
N TYR A 60 9.38 4.98 27.77
CA TYR A 60 9.20 3.94 26.77
C TYR A 60 9.25 4.56 25.38
N SER A 61 9.74 3.79 24.41
CA SER A 61 9.56 4.05 23.00
C SER A 61 8.47 3.14 22.44
N CYS A 62 7.78 3.63 21.42
CA CYS A 62 6.75 2.91 20.69
C CYS A 62 7.15 2.83 19.22
N ARG A 63 6.96 1.68 18.59
CA ARG A 63 7.24 1.47 17.17
C ARG A 63 6.10 0.70 16.51
N LEU A 64 5.74 1.08 15.29
CA LEU A 64 4.79 0.32 14.48
C LEU A 64 5.35 -1.07 14.16
N LYS A 65 4.53 -2.12 14.30
CA LYS A 65 4.88 -3.45 13.81
C LYS A 65 4.65 -3.54 12.30
N CYS A 66 5.70 -3.30 11.51
CA CYS A 66 5.67 -3.35 10.05
C CYS A 66 5.77 -4.78 9.50
N ASN A 67 4.83 -5.65 9.87
CA ASN A 67 4.65 -6.97 9.23
C ASN A 67 3.30 -7.03 8.49
N ARG A 68 3.21 -7.92 7.50
CA ARG A 68 2.09 -7.98 6.54
C ARG A 68 0.73 -8.06 7.25
N ASP A 69 0.59 -8.97 8.21
CA ASP A 69 -0.67 -9.20 8.94
C ASP A 69 -1.09 -7.99 9.78
N THR A 70 -0.13 -7.38 10.46
CA THR A 70 -0.41 -6.20 11.31
C THR A 70 -0.83 -5.02 10.46
N ILE A 71 -0.15 -4.78 9.34
CA ILE A 71 -0.53 -3.68 8.45
C ILE A 71 -1.88 -3.93 7.78
N LEU A 72 -2.17 -5.14 7.32
CA LEU A 72 -3.49 -5.49 6.78
C LEU A 72 -4.60 -5.27 7.83
N LYS A 73 -4.34 -5.65 9.08
CA LYS A 73 -5.25 -5.41 10.19
C LYS A 73 -5.51 -3.93 10.42
N ILE A 74 -4.46 -3.09 10.41
CA ILE A 74 -4.58 -1.63 10.55
C ILE A 74 -5.31 -1.02 9.34
N TYR A 75 -4.96 -1.44 8.13
CA TYR A 75 -5.51 -0.96 6.87
C TYR A 75 -7.01 -1.19 6.73
N ASN A 76 -7.50 -2.30 7.29
CA ASN A 76 -8.92 -2.67 7.30
C ASN A 76 -9.64 -2.25 8.58
N TYR A 77 -8.94 -1.62 9.53
CA TYR A 77 -9.54 -1.18 10.77
C TYR A 77 -10.52 -0.01 10.50
N PRO A 78 -11.81 -0.11 10.91
CA PRO A 78 -12.82 0.91 10.57
C PRO A 78 -12.45 2.35 10.97
N GLU A 79 -11.72 2.51 12.08
CA GLU A 79 -11.28 3.83 12.53
C GLU A 79 -10.16 4.43 11.65
N PHE A 80 -9.43 3.60 10.90
CA PHE A 80 -8.25 3.99 10.10
C PHE A 80 -8.47 3.95 8.59
N LEU A 81 -9.69 3.71 8.11
CA LEU A 81 -9.98 3.68 6.67
C LEU A 81 -9.54 4.96 5.94
N HIS A 82 -9.69 6.12 6.59
CA HIS A 82 -9.23 7.42 6.07
C HIS A 82 -7.70 7.58 6.04
N LEU A 83 -6.95 6.71 6.73
CA LEU A 83 -5.50 6.65 6.69
C LEU A 83 -4.97 5.71 5.61
N ARG A 84 -5.83 4.94 4.91
CA ARG A 84 -5.39 3.98 3.87
C ARG A 84 -4.42 4.60 2.87
N SER A 85 -4.70 5.80 2.38
CA SER A 85 -3.79 6.54 1.50
C SER A 85 -2.44 6.82 2.16
N HIS A 86 -2.42 7.26 3.43
CA HIS A 86 -1.17 7.51 4.16
C HIS A 86 -0.38 6.22 4.38
N ILE A 87 -1.07 5.12 4.68
CA ILE A 87 -0.48 3.78 4.84
C ILE A 87 0.20 3.35 3.54
N ARG A 88 -0.49 3.44 2.39
CA ARG A 88 0.10 3.05 1.10
C ARG A 88 1.28 3.92 0.67
N ASN A 89 1.29 5.18 1.10
CA ASN A 89 2.38 6.11 0.81
C ASN A 89 3.56 5.98 1.79
N ALA A 90 3.47 5.15 2.82
CA ALA A 90 4.59 4.94 3.73
C ALA A 90 5.79 4.28 3.02
N PRO A 91 7.04 4.63 3.36
CA PRO A 91 8.22 4.09 2.69
C PRO A 91 8.35 2.57 2.77
N TRP A 92 7.89 1.97 3.87
CA TRP A 92 7.96 0.52 4.11
C TRP A 92 6.81 -0.26 3.45
N PHE A 93 5.81 0.41 2.86
CA PHE A 93 4.58 -0.26 2.42
C PHE A 93 4.80 -1.16 1.21
N CYS A 94 5.28 -0.62 0.08
CA CYS A 94 5.50 -1.43 -1.11
C CYS A 94 6.49 -2.58 -0.87
N PRO A 95 7.68 -2.37 -0.25
CA PRO A 95 8.60 -3.47 0.06
C PRO A 95 7.96 -4.64 0.86
N LEU A 96 6.89 -4.37 1.63
CA LEU A 96 6.17 -5.38 2.39
C LEU A 96 5.12 -6.15 1.57
N PHE A 97 4.52 -5.52 0.56
CA PHE A 97 3.37 -6.06 -0.16
C PHE A 97 3.64 -6.45 -1.62
N THR A 98 4.65 -5.86 -2.25
CA THR A 98 4.94 -6.04 -3.68
C THR A 98 6.22 -6.84 -3.94
N ARG A 99 6.92 -7.32 -2.90
CA ARG A 99 8.18 -8.07 -3.01
C ARG A 99 8.11 -9.25 -3.99
N GLN A 100 6.99 -9.96 -4.06
CA GLN A 100 6.80 -11.09 -4.99
C GLN A 100 6.80 -10.69 -6.47
N PHE A 101 6.67 -9.40 -6.77
CA PHE A 101 6.68 -8.84 -8.12
C PHE A 101 8.05 -8.28 -8.53
N GLU A 102 9.05 -8.25 -7.63
CA GLU A 102 10.40 -7.74 -7.91
C GLU A 102 11.12 -8.51 -9.03
N MET A 103 10.73 -9.76 -9.26
CA MET A 103 11.31 -10.64 -10.29
C MET A 103 10.68 -10.44 -11.68
N LEU A 104 9.68 -9.56 -11.81
CA LEU A 104 9.07 -9.24 -13.10
C LEU A 104 10.01 -8.41 -13.97
N GLN A 105 9.81 -8.50 -15.29
CA GLN A 105 10.72 -7.91 -16.26
C GLN A 105 10.43 -6.42 -16.51
N GLY A 106 11.47 -5.68 -16.89
CA GLY A 106 11.39 -4.27 -17.27
C GLY A 106 10.91 -3.35 -16.14
N ASP A 107 10.05 -2.40 -16.49
CA ASP A 107 9.58 -1.33 -15.60
C ASP A 107 8.42 -1.80 -14.69
N LEU A 108 7.97 -3.05 -14.84
CA LEU A 108 6.74 -3.54 -14.23
C LEU A 108 6.77 -3.58 -12.68
N PRO A 109 7.87 -3.94 -12.00
CA PRO A 109 7.93 -3.84 -10.54
C PRO A 109 7.67 -2.42 -10.02
N GLU A 110 8.31 -1.43 -10.63
CA GLU A 110 8.16 -0.01 -10.25
C GLU A 110 6.74 0.49 -10.56
N LEU A 111 6.18 0.11 -11.71
CA LEU A 111 4.80 0.46 -12.07
C LEU A 111 3.78 -0.17 -11.11
N ILE A 112 3.98 -1.41 -10.67
CA ILE A 112 3.09 -2.06 -9.69
C ILE A 112 3.12 -1.29 -8.37
N ASP A 113 4.29 -0.84 -7.92
CA ASP A 113 4.41 0.00 -6.73
C ASP A 113 3.59 1.30 -6.85
N GLU A 114 3.68 1.99 -7.99
CA GLU A 114 2.90 3.20 -8.26
C GLU A 114 1.40 2.91 -8.33
N MET A 115 0.99 1.83 -8.99
CA MET A 115 -0.41 1.39 -9.07
C MET A 115 -0.99 1.06 -7.69
N VAL A 116 -0.21 0.41 -6.82
CA VAL A 116 -0.57 0.11 -5.44
C VAL A 116 -0.77 1.39 -4.63
N ARG A 117 0.15 2.34 -4.73
CA ARG A 117 0.03 3.63 -4.04
C ARG A 117 -1.22 4.37 -4.49
N ALA A 118 -1.49 4.39 -5.79
CA ALA A 118 -2.60 5.09 -6.41
C ALA A 118 -3.97 4.48 -6.07
N SER A 119 -4.13 3.15 -6.14
CA SER A 119 -5.45 2.50 -6.05
C SER A 119 -5.60 1.55 -4.87
N HIS A 120 -6.68 1.75 -4.11
CA HIS A 120 -7.06 0.85 -3.03
C HIS A 120 -7.50 -0.50 -3.58
N THR A 121 -8.38 -0.50 -4.58
CA THR A 121 -8.89 -1.74 -5.17
C THR A 121 -7.77 -2.54 -5.85
N PHE A 122 -6.80 -1.86 -6.47
CA PHE A 122 -5.66 -2.54 -7.08
C PHE A 122 -4.83 -3.25 -6.01
N PHE A 123 -4.47 -2.53 -4.94
CA PHE A 123 -3.77 -3.11 -3.79
C PHE A 123 -4.49 -4.34 -3.23
N GLU A 124 -5.80 -4.26 -3.00
CA GLU A 124 -6.58 -5.41 -2.50
C GLU A 124 -6.55 -6.59 -3.48
N THR A 125 -6.63 -6.30 -4.78
CA THR A 125 -6.60 -7.31 -5.83
C THR A 125 -5.26 -8.03 -5.89
N ILE A 126 -4.14 -7.31 -5.91
CA ILE A 126 -2.83 -7.95 -5.98
C ILE A 126 -2.45 -8.66 -4.68
N CYS A 127 -2.95 -8.19 -3.52
CA CYS A 127 -2.69 -8.83 -2.23
C CYS A 127 -3.42 -10.14 -2.04
N TYR A 128 -4.49 -10.35 -2.81
CA TYR A 128 -5.24 -11.60 -2.82
C TYR A 128 -4.46 -12.73 -3.48
N PHE A 129 -3.58 -12.43 -4.44
CA PHE A 129 -2.79 -13.43 -5.16
C PHE A 129 -1.44 -13.67 -4.46
N GLU A 130 -1.03 -14.93 -4.38
CA GLU A 130 0.21 -15.35 -3.73
C GLU A 130 1.43 -15.19 -4.65
N SER A 131 1.23 -15.14 -5.96
CA SER A 131 2.32 -14.99 -6.93
C SER A 131 1.88 -14.35 -8.26
N PRO A 132 2.83 -13.80 -9.04
CA PRO A 132 2.56 -13.37 -10.42
C PRO A 132 2.02 -14.50 -11.32
N ASP A 133 2.43 -15.75 -11.08
CA ASP A 133 2.00 -16.91 -11.87
C ASP A 133 0.49 -17.15 -11.76
N GLU A 134 -0.07 -16.97 -10.56
CA GLU A 134 -1.51 -17.06 -10.33
C GLU A 134 -2.27 -15.98 -11.09
N ILE A 135 -1.76 -14.75 -11.07
CA ILE A 135 -2.31 -13.63 -11.83
C ILE A 135 -2.29 -13.96 -13.31
N ARG A 136 -1.15 -14.43 -13.86
CA ARG A 136 -1.08 -14.83 -15.26
C ARG A 136 -2.10 -15.91 -15.59
N LYS A 137 -2.23 -16.95 -14.76
CA LYS A 137 -3.19 -18.04 -15.00
C LYS A 137 -4.63 -17.54 -15.12
N ILE A 138 -5.02 -16.58 -14.28
CA ILE A 138 -6.40 -16.05 -14.23
C ILE A 138 -6.64 -15.01 -15.34
N TYR A 139 -5.67 -14.13 -15.58
CA TYR A 139 -5.85 -12.99 -16.47
C TYR A 139 -5.32 -13.21 -17.88
N ARG A 140 -4.70 -14.34 -18.21
CA ARG A 140 -4.21 -14.65 -19.57
C ARG A 140 -5.27 -14.45 -20.66
N GLN A 141 -6.53 -14.75 -20.36
CA GLN A 141 -7.64 -14.56 -21.29
C GLN A 141 -7.84 -13.09 -21.74
N THR A 142 -7.34 -12.12 -20.98
CA THR A 142 -7.35 -10.70 -21.36
C THR A 142 -6.43 -10.39 -22.55
N LEU A 143 -5.50 -11.29 -22.87
CA LEU A 143 -4.51 -11.14 -23.94
C LEU A 143 -5.00 -11.64 -25.30
N LEU A 144 -6.17 -12.29 -25.36
CA LEU A 144 -6.64 -12.99 -26.57
C LEU A 144 -6.63 -12.08 -27.80
N VAL A 145 -7.11 -10.84 -27.67
CA VAL A 145 -7.17 -9.88 -28.79
C VAL A 145 -5.77 -9.49 -29.26
N ASN A 146 -4.83 -9.26 -28.34
CA ASN A 146 -3.45 -8.90 -28.67
C ASN A 146 -2.75 -10.06 -29.40
N GLN A 147 -2.93 -11.28 -28.90
CA GLN A 147 -2.37 -12.49 -29.48
C GLN A 147 -2.92 -12.77 -30.89
N LEU A 148 -4.22 -12.55 -31.11
CA LEU A 148 -4.82 -12.64 -32.44
C LEU A 148 -4.30 -11.58 -33.41
N ALA A 149 -3.93 -10.41 -32.91
CA ALA A 149 -3.33 -9.32 -33.69
C ALA A 149 -1.81 -9.49 -33.91
N GLY A 150 -1.21 -10.60 -33.45
CA GLY A 150 0.21 -10.90 -33.63
C GLY A 150 1.14 -10.24 -32.59
N PHE A 151 0.59 -9.51 -31.63
CA PHE A 151 1.37 -8.95 -30.52
C PHE A 151 1.55 -10.03 -29.45
N SER A 152 2.77 -10.56 -29.34
CA SER A 152 3.12 -11.54 -28.32
C SER A 152 4.59 -11.41 -27.95
N SER A 153 4.86 -10.78 -26.81
CA SER A 153 6.12 -10.92 -26.09
C SER A 153 5.82 -11.10 -24.60
N PRO A 154 6.63 -11.89 -23.85
CA PRO A 154 6.37 -12.11 -22.43
C PRO A 154 6.23 -10.81 -21.63
N GLU A 155 7.09 -9.82 -21.90
CA GLU A 155 7.08 -8.51 -21.24
C GLU A 155 5.80 -7.71 -21.57
N PHE A 156 5.40 -7.68 -22.85
CA PHE A 156 4.20 -6.97 -23.28
C PHE A 156 2.92 -7.62 -22.72
N ASP A 157 2.87 -8.95 -22.72
CA ASP A 157 1.75 -9.72 -22.18
C ASP A 157 1.58 -9.48 -20.67
N GLU A 158 2.67 -9.48 -19.90
CA GLU A 158 2.62 -9.15 -18.49
C GLU A 158 2.12 -7.72 -18.26
N MET A 159 2.68 -6.74 -18.98
CA MET A 159 2.26 -5.34 -18.88
C MET A 159 0.76 -5.16 -19.19
N CYS A 160 0.25 -5.84 -20.20
CA CYS A 160 -1.17 -5.81 -20.54
C CYS A 160 -2.05 -6.34 -19.40
N ILE A 161 -1.65 -7.46 -18.79
CA ILE A 161 -2.39 -8.04 -17.66
C ILE A 161 -2.49 -7.06 -16.50
N TYR A 162 -1.37 -6.50 -16.02
CA TYR A 162 -1.40 -5.59 -14.88
C TYR A 162 -2.09 -4.27 -15.19
N TYR A 163 -1.93 -3.75 -16.41
CA TYR A 163 -2.67 -2.59 -16.86
C TYR A 163 -4.19 -2.82 -16.84
N GLN A 164 -4.67 -3.97 -17.32
CA GLN A 164 -6.09 -4.30 -17.26
C GLN A 164 -6.60 -4.38 -15.82
N ILE A 165 -5.87 -5.07 -14.94
CA ILE A 165 -6.23 -5.14 -13.51
C ILE A 165 -6.30 -3.74 -12.90
N PHE A 166 -5.32 -2.89 -13.20
CA PHE A 166 -5.28 -1.51 -12.71
C PHE A 166 -6.43 -0.66 -13.24
N LEU A 167 -6.73 -0.73 -14.54
CA LEU A 167 -7.85 -0.03 -15.15
C LEU A 167 -9.19 -0.42 -14.50
N HIS A 168 -9.41 -1.72 -14.30
CA HIS A 168 -10.59 -2.23 -13.60
C HIS A 168 -10.68 -1.73 -12.15
N ALA A 169 -9.54 -1.68 -11.45
CA ALA A 169 -9.46 -1.18 -10.08
C ALA A 169 -9.79 0.32 -9.99
N ILE A 170 -9.24 1.13 -10.89
CA ILE A 170 -9.53 2.57 -11.00
C ILE A 170 -11.01 2.81 -11.26
N ILE A 171 -11.63 2.07 -12.19
CA ILE A 171 -13.07 2.18 -12.48
C ILE A 171 -13.90 1.88 -11.23
N ARG A 172 -13.51 0.87 -10.43
CA ARG A 172 -14.19 0.57 -9.16
C ARG A 172 -13.98 1.68 -8.13
N ASP A 173 -12.74 2.12 -7.93
CA ASP A 173 -12.43 3.20 -6.99
C ASP A 173 -13.18 4.50 -7.34
N MET A 174 -13.32 4.82 -8.63
CA MET A 174 -14.13 5.95 -9.12
C MET A 174 -15.60 5.84 -8.69
N ARG A 175 -16.21 4.67 -8.90
CA ARG A 175 -17.63 4.45 -8.58
C ARG A 175 -17.95 4.59 -7.10
N TYR A 176 -16.97 4.31 -6.23
CA TYR A 176 -17.13 4.41 -4.78
C TYR A 176 -16.47 5.66 -4.17
N GLY A 177 -16.03 6.63 -4.98
CA GLY A 177 -15.42 7.88 -4.52
C GLY A 177 -14.06 7.71 -3.83
N GLY A 178 -13.37 6.61 -4.08
CA GLY A 178 -12.09 6.24 -3.47
C GLY A 178 -10.85 6.66 -4.27
N LEU A 179 -11.03 7.32 -5.41
CA LEU A 179 -9.95 7.71 -6.29
C LEU A 179 -9.18 8.91 -5.72
N LYS A 180 -7.87 8.76 -5.56
CA LYS A 180 -6.96 9.84 -5.11
C LYS A 180 -6.51 10.68 -6.32
N GLU A 181 -6.14 11.94 -6.07
CA GLU A 181 -5.35 12.75 -7.01
C GLU A 181 -4.08 12.02 -7.47
N GLY A 182 -3.68 12.22 -8.73
CA GLY A 182 -2.48 11.62 -9.34
C GLY A 182 -2.69 10.28 -10.06
N PHE A 183 -3.87 9.66 -9.98
CA PHE A 183 -4.12 8.38 -10.66
C PHE A 183 -3.99 8.48 -12.20
N ALA A 184 -4.33 9.63 -12.77
CA ALA A 184 -4.24 9.88 -14.21
C ALA A 184 -2.78 9.89 -14.69
N ASP A 185 -1.87 10.38 -13.86
CA ASP A 185 -0.44 10.37 -14.15
C ASP A 185 0.08 8.92 -14.18
N VAL A 186 -0.33 8.10 -13.21
CA VAL A 186 0.01 6.66 -13.18
C VAL A 186 -0.57 5.93 -14.39
N LEU A 187 -1.82 6.21 -14.78
CA LEU A 187 -2.38 5.67 -16.03
C LEU A 187 -1.55 6.08 -17.26
N GLY A 188 -1.14 7.34 -17.34
CA GLY A 188 -0.28 7.85 -18.41
C GLY A 188 1.10 7.18 -18.45
N MET A 189 1.71 6.94 -17.29
CA MET A 189 2.99 6.21 -17.17
C MET A 189 2.86 4.79 -17.71
N VAL A 190 1.82 4.06 -17.31
CA VAL A 190 1.61 2.66 -17.72
C VAL A 190 1.27 2.58 -19.21
N GLN A 191 0.42 3.48 -19.71
CA GLN A 191 0.10 3.58 -21.14
C GLN A 191 1.35 3.90 -21.97
N GLY A 192 2.17 4.85 -21.51
CA GLY A 192 3.42 5.19 -22.18
C GLY A 192 4.40 4.01 -22.22
N ALA A 193 4.51 3.25 -21.14
CA ALA A 193 5.32 2.03 -21.09
C ALA A 193 4.78 0.96 -22.05
N LEU A 194 3.47 0.73 -22.08
CA LEU A 194 2.82 -0.16 -23.04
C LEU A 194 3.07 0.24 -24.49
N SER A 195 2.94 1.53 -24.83
CA SER A 195 3.17 2.02 -26.20
C SER A 195 4.61 1.81 -26.66
N ARG A 196 5.60 2.01 -25.77
CA ARG A 196 7.01 1.71 -26.08
C ARG A 196 7.20 0.23 -26.40
N ARG A 197 6.67 -0.65 -25.55
CA ARG A 197 6.81 -2.10 -25.73
C ARG A 197 6.04 -2.65 -26.93
N ALA A 198 4.90 -2.05 -27.26
CA ALA A 198 4.15 -2.41 -28.47
C ALA A 198 4.97 -2.14 -29.75
N ALA A 199 5.76 -1.06 -29.76
CA ALA A 199 6.64 -0.75 -30.88
C ALA A 199 7.79 -1.76 -31.04
N ASP A 200 8.23 -2.39 -29.95
CA ASP A 200 9.26 -3.44 -29.97
C ASP A 200 8.71 -4.82 -30.44
N CYS A 201 7.38 -4.96 -30.56
CA CYS A 201 6.71 -6.21 -30.93
C CYS A 201 6.37 -6.31 -32.43
N ILE A 202 6.64 -5.26 -33.21
CA ILE A 202 6.39 -5.16 -34.67
C ILE A 202 7.74 -5.18 -35.40
#